data_AF-A0A368TJD3-F1
#
_entry.id   AF-A0A368TJD3-F1
#
_cell.length_a   1.000
_cell.length_b   1.000
_cell.length_c   1.000
_cell.angle_alpha   90.00
_cell.angle_beta   90.00
_cell.angle_gamma   90.00
#
_symmetry.space_group_name_H-M   'P 1'
#
loop_
_entity.id
_entity.type
_entity.pdbx_description
1 polymer ?
#
loop_
_entity_poly.entity_id
_entity_poly.type
_entity_poly.pdbx_seq_one_letter_code
_entity_poly.pdbx_strand_id
1 'polypeptide(L)'
;MFDKESKAGFEDISRTLKKSRVRSEIMMYLYNNYPEASYPAEISENTGIDPTNILKGLNGTGWFGAAKSLLKQGVVEKMERGNETYYRLSERGKSLIEDMSMR
;
A
#
# COMPACT_ATOMS: atom_id res chain seq x y z
N MET A 1 -24.49 -3.15 -3.94
CA MET A 1 -24.08 -4.57 -3.94
C MET A 1 -22.57 -4.60 -4.03
N PHE A 2 -21.88 -5.04 -2.98
CA PHE A 2 -20.43 -5.28 -3.05
C PHE A 2 -20.21 -6.61 -3.75
N ASP A 3 -19.41 -6.60 -4.81
CA ASP A 3 -19.22 -7.73 -5.70
C ASP A 3 -18.47 -8.87 -4.99
N LYS A 4 -18.87 -10.12 -5.25
CA LYS A 4 -18.29 -11.28 -4.54
C LYS A 4 -16.80 -11.46 -4.91
N GLU A 5 -16.43 -11.05 -6.12
CA GLU A 5 -15.04 -11.00 -6.60
C GLU A 5 -14.20 -9.94 -5.86
N SER A 6 -14.80 -8.80 -5.49
CA SER A 6 -14.07 -7.75 -4.75
C SER A 6 -13.72 -8.21 -3.34
N LYS A 7 -14.62 -8.95 -2.68
CA LYS A 7 -14.36 -9.55 -1.35
C LYS A 7 -13.28 -10.62 -1.38
N ALA A 8 -13.28 -11.52 -2.38
CA ALA A 8 -12.23 -12.53 -2.53
C ALA A 8 -10.85 -11.87 -2.74
N GLY A 9 -10.80 -10.79 -3.53
CA GLY A 9 -9.58 -10.01 -3.71
C GLY A 9 -9.10 -9.31 -2.44
N PHE A 10 -10.01 -8.82 -1.59
CA PHE A 10 -9.64 -8.17 -0.33
C PHE A 10 -9.05 -9.16 0.68
N GLU A 11 -9.60 -10.36 0.80
CA GLU A 11 -9.09 -11.37 1.74
C GLU A 11 -7.62 -11.75 1.48
N ASP A 12 -7.22 -11.91 0.22
CA ASP A 12 -5.83 -12.22 -0.12
C ASP A 12 -4.87 -11.05 0.12
N ILE A 13 -5.34 -9.81 -0.12
CA ILE A 13 -4.56 -8.61 0.18
C ILE A 13 -4.43 -8.44 1.70
N SER A 14 -5.53 -8.53 2.46
CA SER A 14 -5.51 -8.48 3.94
C SER A 14 -4.59 -9.54 4.53
N ARG A 15 -4.61 -10.77 4.01
CA ARG A 15 -3.69 -11.85 4.43
C ARG A 15 -2.23 -11.49 4.14
N THR A 16 -1.98 -10.84 3.02
CA THR A 16 -0.65 -10.35 2.64
C THR A 16 -0.16 -9.24 3.57
N LEU A 17 -1.01 -8.28 3.91
CA LEU A 17 -0.73 -7.20 4.86
C LEU A 17 -0.42 -7.77 6.25
N LYS A 18 -1.28 -8.65 6.79
CA LYS A 18 -1.09 -9.31 8.10
C LYS A 18 0.26 -10.05 8.24
N LYS A 19 0.82 -10.54 7.14
CA LYS A 19 2.11 -11.25 7.11
C LYS A 19 3.31 -10.35 6.83
N SER A 20 3.10 -9.06 6.60
CA SER A 20 4.14 -8.12 6.17
C SER A 20 4.01 -6.79 6.89
N ARG A 21 4.80 -6.62 7.95
CA ARG A 21 4.88 -5.36 8.70
C ARG A 21 5.15 -4.18 7.76
N VAL A 22 6.15 -4.28 6.89
CA VAL A 22 6.49 -3.22 5.92
C VAL A 22 5.28 -2.74 5.11
N ARG A 23 4.52 -3.66 4.51
CA ARG A 23 3.35 -3.30 3.70
C ARG A 23 2.21 -2.71 4.54
N SER A 24 2.00 -3.24 5.74
CA SER A 24 0.97 -2.72 6.66
C SER A 24 1.28 -1.30 7.13
N GLU A 25 2.54 -1.03 7.49
CA GLU A 25 2.99 0.29 7.94
C GLU A 25 2.90 1.32 6.81
N ILE A 26 3.31 0.95 5.59
CA ILE A 26 3.15 1.81 4.40
C ILE A 26 1.67 2.14 4.16
N MET A 27 0.80 1.12 4.15
CA MET A 27 -0.64 1.30 3.94
C MET A 27 -1.26 2.19 5.02
N MET A 28 -0.89 2.00 6.29
CA MET A 28 -1.41 2.80 7.40
C MET A 28 -0.92 4.24 7.35
N TYR A 29 0.35 4.47 7.02
CA TYR A 29 0.87 5.82 6.81
C TYR A 29 0.12 6.53 5.67
N LEU A 30 -0.06 5.87 4.52
CA LEU A 30 -0.77 6.46 3.38
C LEU A 30 -2.27 6.67 3.67
N TYR A 31 -2.88 5.84 4.50
CA TYR A 31 -4.26 6.04 4.97
C TYR A 31 -4.40 7.26 5.86
N ASN A 32 -3.47 7.46 6.80
CA ASN A 32 -3.50 8.62 7.70
C ASN A 32 -3.24 9.95 6.96
N ASN A 33 -2.58 9.90 5.81
CA ASN A 33 -2.31 11.08 4.97
C ASN A 33 -3.24 11.19 3.76
N TYR A 34 -4.19 10.27 3.57
CA TYR A 34 -5.08 10.28 2.42
C TYR A 34 -5.92 11.58 2.39
N PRO A 35 -6.07 12.26 1.24
CA PRO A 35 -5.76 11.79 -0.13
C PRO A 35 -4.37 12.17 -0.66
N GLU A 36 -3.48 12.70 0.18
CA GLU A 36 -2.20 13.22 -0.25
C GLU A 36 -1.21 12.13 -0.69
N ALA A 37 -0.30 12.51 -1.58
CA ALA A 37 0.76 11.65 -2.08
C ALA A 37 2.09 12.00 -1.42
N SER A 38 2.81 10.98 -0.96
CA SER A 38 4.07 11.15 -0.22
C SER A 38 5.25 10.58 -1.00
N TYR A 39 6.41 11.19 -0.78
CA TYR A 39 7.66 10.71 -1.34
C TYR A 39 8.21 9.52 -0.52
N PRO A 40 8.90 8.53 -1.12
CA PRO A 40 9.43 7.39 -0.37
C PRO A 40 10.30 7.73 0.85
N ALA A 41 11.07 8.82 0.80
CA ALA A 41 11.87 9.26 1.94
C ALA A 41 10.98 9.73 3.10
N GLU A 42 9.89 10.45 2.83
CA GLU A 42 8.95 10.90 3.85
C GLU A 42 8.23 9.70 4.51
N ILE A 43 7.83 8.70 3.72
CA ILE A 43 7.27 7.45 4.24
C ILE A 43 8.30 6.75 5.14
N SER A 44 9.56 6.68 4.70
CA SER A 44 10.66 6.09 5.47
C SER A 44 10.87 6.80 6.81
N GLU A 45 10.94 8.13 6.81
CA GLU A 45 11.16 8.94 8.02
C GLU A 45 10.03 8.76 9.04
N ASN A 46 8.78 8.73 8.58
CA ASN A 46 7.61 8.62 9.46
C ASN A 46 7.33 7.19 9.95
N THR A 47 7.75 6.18 9.20
CA THR A 47 7.54 4.76 9.57
C THR A 47 8.77 4.11 10.21
N GLY A 48 9.94 4.74 10.11
CA GLY A 48 11.23 4.18 10.54
C GLY A 48 11.70 2.99 9.70
N ILE A 49 11.09 2.74 8.53
CA ILE A 49 11.45 1.62 7.62
C ILE A 49 12.43 2.13 6.59
N ASP A 50 13.52 1.38 6.38
CA ASP A 50 14.52 1.68 5.35
C ASP A 50 13.90 1.99 3.97
N PRO A 51 14.36 3.05 3.26
CA PRO A 51 13.80 3.46 1.97
C PRO A 51 13.78 2.36 0.91
N THR A 52 14.77 1.46 0.92
CA THR A 52 14.82 0.32 -0.01
C THR A 52 13.67 -0.66 0.27
N ASN A 53 13.35 -0.89 1.54
CA ASN A 53 12.24 -1.73 1.93
C ASN A 53 10.88 -1.06 1.64
N ILE A 54 10.79 0.27 1.76
CA ILE A 54 9.62 1.03 1.29
C ILE A 54 9.39 0.77 -0.20
N LEU A 55 10.41 0.99 -1.03
CA LEU A 55 10.33 0.79 -2.47
C LEU A 55 10.02 -0.66 -2.85
N LYS A 56 10.59 -1.64 -2.14
CA LYS A 56 10.27 -3.07 -2.34
C LYS A 56 8.84 -3.41 -1.94
N GLY A 57 8.32 -2.85 -0.86
CA GLY A 57 6.92 -3.04 -0.43
C GLY A 57 5.93 -2.46 -1.44
N LEU A 58 6.22 -1.28 -1.98
CA LEU A 58 5.41 -0.59 -2.99
C LEU A 58 5.44 -1.31 -4.34
N ASN A 59 6.64 -1.61 -4.86
CA ASN A 59 6.86 -2.11 -6.23
C ASN A 59 6.92 -3.65 -6.34
N GLY A 60 7.22 -4.36 -5.25
CA GLY A 60 7.31 -5.82 -5.19
C GLY A 60 8.59 -6.39 -5.80
N THR A 61 9.75 -5.78 -5.53
CA THR A 61 11.04 -6.30 -6.01
C THR A 61 11.69 -7.24 -4.98
N GLY A 62 12.47 -8.22 -5.45
CA GLY A 62 13.14 -9.22 -4.60
C GLY A 62 12.17 -10.16 -3.88
N TRP A 63 12.45 -10.47 -2.61
CA TRP A 63 11.66 -11.40 -1.78
C TRP A 63 10.21 -10.95 -1.50
N PHE A 64 9.87 -9.68 -1.79
CA PHE A 64 8.50 -9.18 -1.67
C PHE A 64 7.55 -9.73 -2.74
N GLY A 65 8.11 -10.16 -3.89
CA GLY A 65 7.38 -10.76 -5.01
C GLY A 65 6.49 -9.76 -5.76
N ALA A 66 6.74 -9.59 -7.06
CA ALA A 66 6.10 -8.53 -7.85
C ALA A 66 4.57 -8.63 -7.88
N ALA A 67 4.02 -9.84 -7.85
CA ALA A 67 2.56 -10.09 -7.84
C ALA A 67 1.86 -9.61 -6.55
N LYS A 68 2.61 -9.42 -5.45
CA LYS A 68 2.06 -9.01 -4.15
C LYS A 68 2.45 -7.57 -3.78
N SER A 69 2.89 -6.79 -4.76
CA SER A 69 3.18 -5.38 -4.54
C SER A 69 1.90 -4.59 -4.31
N LEU A 70 1.97 -3.55 -3.49
CA LEU A 70 0.82 -2.69 -3.23
C LEU A 70 0.32 -1.99 -4.50
N LEU A 71 1.25 -1.63 -5.40
CA LEU A 71 0.94 -1.08 -6.71
C LEU A 71 0.20 -2.08 -7.61
N LYS A 72 0.70 -3.32 -7.77
CA LYS A 72 0.04 -4.31 -8.64
C LYS A 72 -1.31 -4.77 -8.08
N GLN A 73 -1.48 -4.74 -6.76
CA GLN A 73 -2.76 -5.02 -6.11
C GLN A 73 -3.76 -3.86 -6.21
N GLY A 74 -3.35 -2.71 -6.77
CA GLY A 74 -4.20 -1.54 -6.99
C GLY A 74 -4.65 -0.84 -5.71
N VAL A 75 -3.97 -1.09 -4.59
CA VAL A 75 -4.29 -0.47 -3.28
C VAL A 75 -3.47 0.79 -3.01
N VAL A 76 -2.45 1.02 -3.82
CA VAL A 76 -1.63 2.24 -3.85
C VAL A 76 -1.51 2.69 -5.30
N GLU A 77 -1.45 4.01 -5.52
CA GLU A 77 -1.22 4.63 -6.82
C GLU A 77 0.15 5.31 -6.85
N LYS A 78 0.80 5.27 -8.02
CA LYS A 78 2.04 5.99 -8.31
C LYS A 78 1.70 7.29 -9.05
N MET A 79 2.29 8.40 -8.63
CA MET A 79 2.20 9.70 -9.28
C MET A 79 3.59 10.19 -9.66
N GLU A 80 3.74 10.70 -10.88
CA GLU A 80 4.98 11.33 -11.33
C GLU A 80 4.80 12.85 -11.32
N ARG A 81 5.72 13.56 -10.66
CA ARG A 81 5.78 15.02 -10.61
C ARG A 81 7.17 15.45 -11.04
N GLY A 82 7.31 15.79 -12.33
CA GLY A 82 8.63 16.03 -12.94
C GLY A 82 9.50 14.78 -12.89
N ASN A 83 10.65 14.86 -12.23
CA ASN A 83 11.60 13.74 -12.07
C ASN A 83 11.37 12.93 -10.78
N GLU A 84 10.35 13.29 -9.99
CA GLU A 84 10.09 12.69 -8.69
C GLU A 84 8.87 11.79 -8.73
N THR A 85 8.92 10.70 -7.96
CA THR A 85 7.83 9.74 -7.84
C THR A 85 7.22 9.82 -6.44
N TYR A 86 5.91 9.94 -6.40
CA TYR A 86 5.09 9.97 -5.20
C TYR A 86 4.12 8.78 -5.17
N TYR A 87 3.66 8.42 -3.99
CA TYR A 87 2.72 7.35 -3.77
C TYR A 87 1.57 7.80 -2.89
N ARG A 88 0.34 7.44 -3.25
CA ARG A 88 -0.86 7.69 -2.43
C ARG A 88 -1.70 6.44 -2.28
N LEU A 89 -2.50 6.39 -1.22
CA LEU A 89 -3.51 5.34 -1.09
C LEU A 89 -4.56 5.51 -2.19
N SER A 90 -5.00 4.41 -2.82
CA SER A 90 -6.14 4.43 -3.75
C SER A 90 -7.47 4.35 -3.00
N GLU A 91 -8.59 4.66 -3.64
CA GLU A 91 -9.93 4.40 -3.09
C GLU A 91 -10.09 2.94 -2.67
N ARG A 92 -9.59 2.01 -3.50
CA ARG A 92 -9.60 0.57 -3.22
C ARG A 92 -8.80 0.24 -1.95
N GLY A 93 -7.63 0.87 -1.78
CA GLY A 93 -6.80 0.71 -0.58
C GLY A 93 -7.48 1.26 0.67
N LYS A 94 -8.16 2.40 0.56
CA LYS A 94 -8.97 2.98 1.63
C LYS A 94 -10.09 2.04 2.07
N SER A 95 -10.91 1.59 1.12
CA SER A 95 -12.00 0.63 1.40
C SER A 95 -11.49 -0.68 2.01
N LEU A 96 -10.31 -1.15 1.62
CA LEU A 96 -9.70 -2.34 2.20
C LEU A 96 -9.35 -2.15 3.68
N ILE A 97 -8.72 -1.03 4.04
CA ILE A 97 -8.36 -0.74 5.44
C ILE A 97 -9.62 -0.57 6.28
N GLU A 98 -10.62 0.15 5.78
CA GLU A 98 -11.90 0.33 6.45
C GLU A 98 -12.62 -1.02 6.69
N ASP A 99 -12.65 -1.92 5.69
CA ASP A 99 -13.21 -3.28 5.84
C ASP A 99 -12.42 -4.13 6.85
N MET A 100 -11.11 -3.91 7.00
CA MET A 100 -10.29 -4.60 8.00
C MET A 100 -10.50 -4.07 9.42
N SER A 101 -10.75 -2.76 9.58
CA SER A 101 -10.96 -2.10 10.87
C SER A 101 -12.37 -2.27 11.43
N MET A 102 -13.35 -2.57 10.58
CA MET A 102 -14.74 -2.85 10.98
C MET A 102 -14.99 -4.31 11.42
N ARG A 103 -13.94 -5.16 11.46
CA ARG A 103 -14.02 -6.58 11.82
C ARG A 103 -13.42 -6.86 13.19
#